data_AF-A0A7W2D1T1-F1
#
_entry.id   AF-A0A7W2D1T1-F1
#
_cell.length_a   1.000
_cell.length_b   1.000
_cell.length_c   1.000
_cell.angle_alpha   90.00
_cell.angle_beta   90.00
_cell.angle_gamma   90.00
#
_symmetry.space_group_name_H-M   'P 1'
#
loop_
_entity.id
_entity.type
_entity.pdbx_description
1 polymer ?
#
loop_
_entity_poly.entity_id
_entity_poly.type
_entity_poly.pdbx_seq_one_letter_code
_entity_poly.pdbx_strand_id
1 'polypeptide(L)'
;MRYHPPASAAPLLLTPVDSEAPARMQRLRVLGLGERPEPTLDAFADRLAEVTGAPYAMVNFIDENRQFFAGLHVPGGRHTGIGRGVAEAAAVTHGHGAHAVHRGVQGFHGVEGSHGVNRYMARDHGYCPHVVVRRKALVLEDVCDFPRFAGNPVVDEIGIRSYMGAPLIDRTGIALGTVCVVDTEPRPWGRAGLETIKSMAAELTERIQAREDGGI
;
A
#
# COMPACT_ATOMS: atom_id res chain seq x y z
N MET A 1 1.45 9.68 -46.02
CA MET A 1 0.61 10.14 -44.89
C MET A 1 1.31 9.72 -43.61
N ARG A 2 1.78 10.66 -42.78
CA ARG A 2 2.38 10.34 -41.48
C ARG A 2 1.24 10.20 -40.47
N TYR A 3 1.06 9.02 -39.92
CA TYR A 3 0.15 8.80 -38.80
C TYR A 3 0.66 9.60 -37.61
N HIS A 4 -0.12 10.59 -37.18
CA HIS A 4 0.11 11.31 -35.94
C HIS A 4 -0.74 10.60 -34.89
N PRO A 5 -0.14 9.94 -33.88
CA PRO A 5 -0.93 9.38 -32.79
C PRO A 5 -1.67 10.55 -32.09
N PRO A 6 -2.95 10.37 -31.70
CA PRO A 6 -3.66 11.41 -30.98
C PRO A 6 -2.91 11.77 -29.71
N ALA A 7 -2.81 13.08 -29.46
CA ALA A 7 -2.25 13.62 -28.22
C ALA A 7 -2.90 12.92 -27.03
N SER A 8 -2.05 12.44 -26.12
CA SER A 8 -2.36 11.81 -24.83
C SER A 8 -3.76 12.17 -24.33
N ALA A 9 -4.69 11.21 -24.41
CA ALA A 9 -5.89 11.25 -23.60
C ALA A 9 -5.39 11.18 -22.16
N ALA A 10 -5.40 12.30 -21.45
CA ALA A 10 -5.10 12.35 -20.03
C ALA A 10 -5.88 11.20 -19.35
N PRO A 11 -5.21 10.26 -18.67
CA PRO A 11 -5.92 9.16 -18.06
C PRO A 11 -6.94 9.73 -17.08
N LEU A 12 -8.17 9.23 -17.17
CA LEU A 12 -9.30 9.61 -16.32
C LEU A 12 -9.07 9.14 -14.87
N LEU A 13 -8.05 9.68 -14.21
CA LEU A 13 -7.87 9.60 -12.77
C LEU A 13 -8.81 10.61 -12.16
N LEU A 14 -10.09 10.25 -12.11
CA LEU A 14 -11.05 10.91 -11.26
C LEU A 14 -10.74 10.49 -9.82
N THR A 15 -9.64 10.99 -9.27
CA THR A 15 -9.43 10.98 -7.81
C THR A 15 -10.69 11.59 -7.21
N PRO A 16 -11.47 10.80 -6.48
CA PRO A 16 -12.79 11.24 -6.08
C PRO A 16 -12.65 12.42 -5.11
N VAL A 17 -13.57 13.38 -5.22
CA VAL A 17 -13.62 14.52 -4.29
C VAL A 17 -13.84 13.98 -2.89
N ASP A 18 -12.94 14.34 -1.98
CA ASP A 18 -12.94 13.85 -0.61
C ASP A 18 -13.29 15.00 0.33
N SER A 19 -14.59 15.18 0.53
CA SER A 19 -15.15 16.18 1.43
C SER A 19 -14.83 15.92 2.91
N GLU A 20 -14.35 14.73 3.25
CA GLU A 20 -14.09 14.32 4.64
C GLU A 20 -12.64 14.55 5.06
N ALA A 21 -11.77 14.99 4.15
CA ALA A 21 -10.36 15.19 4.44
C ALA A 21 -10.09 16.08 5.67
N PRO A 22 -10.78 17.22 5.88
CA PRO A 22 -10.56 18.04 7.07
C PRO A 22 -10.95 17.32 8.37
N ALA A 23 -12.10 16.64 8.36
CA ALA A 23 -12.60 15.90 9.52
C ALA A 23 -11.69 14.71 9.86
N ARG A 24 -11.23 13.98 8.84
CA ARG A 24 -10.27 12.89 8.96
C ARG A 24 -8.94 13.36 9.54
N MET A 25 -8.43 14.50 9.07
CA MET A 25 -7.21 15.09 9.59
C MET A 25 -7.31 15.48 11.06
N GLN A 26 -8.43 16.10 11.45
CA GLN A 26 -8.68 16.37 12.87
C GLN A 26 -8.75 15.09 13.69
N ARG A 27 -9.37 14.04 13.14
CA ARG A 27 -9.52 12.77 13.83
C ARG A 27 -8.19 12.05 14.02
N LEU A 28 -7.35 11.99 13.00
CA LEU A 28 -6.00 11.43 13.07
C LEU A 28 -5.14 12.15 14.12
N ARG A 29 -5.21 13.49 14.19
CA ARG A 29 -4.53 14.28 15.23
C ARG A 29 -4.98 13.93 16.64
N VAL A 30 -6.29 13.79 16.86
CA VAL A 30 -6.85 13.40 18.18
C VAL A 30 -6.35 12.01 18.60
N LEU A 31 -6.22 11.10 17.64
CA LEU A 31 -5.73 9.74 17.88
C LEU A 31 -4.19 9.65 17.96
N GLY A 32 -3.46 10.75 17.71
CA GLY A 32 -1.99 10.73 17.63
C GLY A 32 -1.43 9.89 16.48
N LEU A 33 -2.24 9.67 15.43
CA LEU A 33 -1.89 8.84 14.27
C LEU A 33 -1.49 9.70 13.06
N GLY A 34 -0.61 9.16 12.22
CA GLY A 34 -0.28 9.75 10.92
C GLY A 34 0.81 10.82 10.91
N GLU A 35 1.48 11.06 12.05
CA GLU A 35 2.62 11.98 12.14
C GLU A 35 3.98 11.29 11.99
N ARG A 36 4.07 10.03 12.45
CA ARG A 36 5.33 9.26 12.49
C ARG A 36 5.05 7.78 12.18
N PRO A 37 6.05 7.04 11.66
CA PRO A 37 5.94 5.61 11.53
C PRO A 37 5.78 4.95 12.89
N GLU A 38 5.00 3.89 12.96
CA GLU A 38 4.78 3.15 14.19
C GLU A 38 5.26 1.70 14.05
N PRO A 39 6.20 1.24 14.89
CA PRO A 39 6.71 -0.14 14.82
C PRO A 39 5.60 -1.20 14.92
N THR A 40 4.54 -0.89 15.68
CA THR A 40 3.37 -1.78 15.80
C THR A 40 2.53 -1.87 14.53
N LEU A 41 2.51 -0.81 13.71
CA LEU A 41 1.85 -0.79 12.41
C LEU A 41 2.74 -1.43 11.32
N ASP A 42 4.06 -1.29 11.42
CA ASP A 42 5.02 -2.05 10.60
C ASP A 42 4.84 -3.57 10.84
N ALA A 43 4.80 -4.01 12.11
CA ALA A 43 4.54 -5.42 12.44
C ALA A 43 3.16 -5.90 11.96
N PHE A 44 2.16 -5.02 11.94
CA PHE A 44 0.86 -5.34 11.35
C PHE A 44 0.96 -5.50 9.83
N ALA A 45 1.71 -4.63 9.15
CA ALA A 45 1.95 -4.74 7.71
C ALA A 45 2.71 -6.01 7.35
N ASP A 46 3.71 -6.42 8.15
CA ASP A 46 4.42 -7.70 7.99
C ASP A 46 3.44 -8.89 8.01
N ARG A 47 2.55 -8.92 9.01
CA ARG A 47 1.54 -9.97 9.11
C ARG A 47 0.56 -9.92 7.93
N LEU A 48 0.18 -8.72 7.49
CA LEU A 48 -0.71 -8.57 6.34
C LEU A 48 -0.07 -9.11 5.06
N ALA A 49 1.22 -8.85 4.83
CA ALA A 49 1.98 -9.42 3.72
C ALA A 49 2.02 -10.95 3.78
N GLU A 50 2.33 -11.51 4.95
CA GLU A 50 2.38 -12.97 5.17
C GLU A 50 1.03 -13.64 4.87
N VAL A 51 -0.07 -13.12 5.43
CA VAL A 51 -1.41 -13.71 5.28
C VAL A 51 -1.91 -13.62 3.83
N THR A 52 -1.54 -12.57 3.10
CA THR A 52 -2.01 -12.35 1.73
C THR A 52 -1.07 -12.91 0.66
N GLY A 53 0.15 -13.27 1.05
CA GLY A 53 1.24 -13.65 0.15
C GLY A 53 1.74 -12.50 -0.72
N ALA A 54 1.37 -11.26 -0.41
CA ALA A 54 1.76 -10.08 -1.18
C ALA A 54 3.15 -9.58 -0.77
N PRO A 55 3.98 -9.11 -1.71
CA PRO A 55 5.32 -8.62 -1.42
C PRO A 55 5.32 -7.27 -0.70
N TYR A 56 4.28 -6.46 -0.89
CA TYR A 56 4.16 -5.14 -0.27
C TYR A 56 2.83 -5.04 0.48
N ALA A 57 2.89 -4.53 1.70
CA ALA A 57 1.72 -4.28 2.53
C ALA A 57 1.87 -2.99 3.31
N MET A 58 0.77 -2.25 3.50
CA MET A 58 0.80 -0.93 4.08
C MET A 58 -0.40 -0.67 4.99
N VAL A 59 -0.15 0.07 6.06
CA VAL A 59 -1.15 0.86 6.78
C VAL A 59 -0.97 2.31 6.34
N ASN A 60 -1.94 2.83 5.61
CA ASN A 60 -1.85 4.11 4.91
C ASN A 60 -2.87 5.10 5.46
N PHE A 61 -2.42 6.29 5.87
CA PHE A 61 -3.28 7.41 6.23
C PHE A 61 -3.21 8.49 5.15
N ILE A 62 -4.35 9.11 4.86
CA ILE A 62 -4.48 10.08 3.77
C ILE A 62 -4.79 11.46 4.35
N ASP A 63 -3.91 12.43 4.12
CA ASP A 63 -4.16 13.83 4.46
C ASP A 63 -4.73 14.62 3.26
N GLU A 64 -4.74 15.95 3.34
CA GLU A 64 -5.26 16.80 2.26
C GLU A 64 -4.39 16.78 0.99
N ASN A 65 -3.09 16.51 1.11
CA ASN A 65 -2.12 16.71 0.04
C ASN A 65 -1.31 15.44 -0.30
N ARG A 66 -1.23 14.47 0.61
CA ARG A 66 -0.36 13.29 0.52
C ARG A 66 -0.94 12.08 1.24
N GLN A 67 -0.33 10.94 0.94
CA GLN A 67 -0.49 9.66 1.62
C GLN A 67 0.74 9.40 2.47
N PHE A 68 0.53 8.82 3.64
CA PHE A 68 1.58 8.48 4.60
C PHE A 68 1.45 7.03 5.08
N PHE A 69 2.50 6.25 4.86
CA PHE A 69 2.61 4.84 5.26
C PHE A 69 3.10 4.72 6.71
N ALA A 70 2.15 4.80 7.63
CA ALA A 70 2.38 4.67 9.06
C ALA A 70 2.85 3.26 9.45
N GLY A 71 2.44 2.25 8.68
CA GLY A 71 2.97 0.88 8.69
C GLY A 71 3.36 0.46 7.27
N LEU A 72 4.52 -0.17 7.10
CA LEU A 72 5.03 -0.56 5.78
C LEU A 72 5.84 -1.85 5.86
N HIS A 73 5.45 -2.83 5.05
CA HIS A 73 6.24 -4.00 4.73
C HIS A 73 6.79 -3.87 3.31
N VAL A 74 8.09 -4.15 3.15
CA VAL A 74 8.73 -4.31 1.84
C VAL A 74 9.60 -5.57 1.81
N PRO A 75 9.75 -6.24 0.66
CA PRO A 75 10.61 -7.40 0.54
C PRO A 75 12.06 -7.06 0.91
N GLY A 76 12.71 -7.90 1.73
CA GLY A 76 14.10 -7.70 2.15
C GLY A 76 14.32 -6.65 3.24
N GLY A 77 13.30 -5.89 3.63
CA GLY A 77 13.34 -4.92 4.72
C GLY A 77 13.09 -5.58 6.07
N ARG A 78 14.10 -6.22 6.69
CA ARG A 78 14.00 -6.56 8.12
C ARG A 78 14.17 -5.29 8.95
N HIS A 79 13.13 -4.92 9.70
CA HIS A 79 13.27 -3.97 10.81
C HIS A 79 14.20 -4.60 11.86
N THR A 80 15.43 -4.10 11.95
CA THR A 80 16.45 -4.65 12.86
C THR A 80 16.12 -4.35 14.33
N GLY A 81 15.37 -5.25 14.94
CA GLY A 81 15.37 -5.46 16.39
C GLY A 81 16.57 -6.32 16.80
N ILE A 82 17.51 -5.70 17.52
CA ILE A 82 18.56 -6.23 18.40
C ILE A 82 18.80 -7.76 18.38
N GLY A 83 19.98 -8.18 17.87
CA GLY A 83 20.58 -9.47 18.24
C GLY A 83 21.42 -10.18 17.16
N ARG A 84 22.75 -10.09 17.29
CA ARG A 84 23.81 -11.04 16.87
C ARG A 84 23.72 -11.72 15.49
N GLY A 85 24.70 -11.41 14.63
CA GLY A 85 24.79 -11.87 13.24
C GLY A 85 25.23 -13.31 12.99
N VAL A 86 25.13 -13.65 11.71
CA VAL A 86 25.88 -14.63 10.89
C VAL A 86 25.48 -14.30 9.45
N ALA A 87 26.38 -13.72 8.65
CA ALA A 87 27.36 -14.38 7.78
C ALA A 87 26.75 -14.85 6.44
N GLU A 88 27.38 -14.37 5.36
CA GLU A 88 27.11 -14.59 3.94
C GLU A 88 26.88 -16.06 3.54
N ALA A 89 26.03 -16.25 2.54
CA ALA A 89 26.20 -17.26 1.50
C ALA A 89 25.35 -16.84 0.29
N ALA A 90 25.77 -16.95 -0.97
CA ALA A 90 27.05 -17.19 -1.61
C ALA A 90 26.78 -16.97 -3.11
N ALA A 91 27.80 -16.53 -3.86
CA ALA A 91 27.75 -16.40 -5.30
C ALA A 91 27.95 -17.77 -6.02
N VAL A 92 27.07 -18.02 -6.99
CA VAL A 92 27.27 -18.62 -8.35
C VAL A 92 27.96 -20.00 -8.49
N THR A 93 27.26 -20.96 -9.11
CA THR A 93 27.81 -21.79 -10.21
C THR A 93 26.71 -22.28 -11.18
N HIS A 94 27.08 -22.43 -12.46
CA HIS A 94 26.27 -22.54 -13.68
C HIS A 94 25.41 -23.81 -13.86
N GLY A 95 24.28 -23.69 -14.56
CA GLY A 95 23.57 -24.82 -15.18
C GLY A 95 22.25 -24.45 -15.88
N HIS A 96 22.27 -24.46 -17.22
CA HIS A 96 21.16 -24.34 -18.20
C HIS A 96 19.71 -24.54 -17.72
N GLY A 97 18.84 -23.57 -18.05
CA GLY A 97 17.39 -23.78 -18.18
C GLY A 97 16.52 -22.60 -17.72
N ALA A 98 16.04 -21.81 -18.69
CA ALA A 98 14.91 -20.85 -18.59
C ALA A 98 14.80 -20.01 -17.30
N HIS A 99 15.63 -18.98 -17.18
CA HIS A 99 15.42 -17.92 -16.19
C HIS A 99 14.57 -16.79 -16.79
N ALA A 100 13.35 -16.63 -16.26
CA ALA A 100 12.61 -15.39 -16.38
C ALA A 100 13.47 -14.28 -15.78
N VAL A 101 13.84 -13.32 -16.62
CA VAL A 101 14.65 -12.18 -16.24
C VAL A 101 13.76 -11.29 -15.37
N HIS A 102 13.94 -11.35 -14.04
CA HIS A 102 13.43 -10.34 -13.12
C HIS A 102 14.03 -8.99 -13.55
N ARG A 103 13.26 -8.22 -14.34
CA ARG A 103 13.54 -6.80 -14.53
C ARG A 103 13.22 -6.11 -13.21
N GLY A 104 14.28 -5.70 -12.52
CA GLY A 104 14.19 -4.94 -11.27
C GLY A 104 13.29 -3.72 -11.42
N VAL A 105 12.34 -3.63 -10.52
CA VAL A 105 11.40 -2.51 -10.35
C VAL A 105 12.19 -1.27 -9.94
N GLN A 106 12.15 -0.21 -10.76
CA GLN A 106 12.86 1.04 -10.45
C GLN A 106 12.10 1.99 -9.50
N GLY A 107 10.86 1.66 -9.11
CA GLY A 107 10.01 2.51 -8.25
C GLY A 107 10.23 2.36 -6.73
N PHE A 108 10.95 1.32 -6.29
CA PHE A 108 11.31 1.08 -4.88
C PHE A 108 12.82 0.87 -4.70
N HIS A 109 13.66 1.54 -5.49
CA HIS A 109 15.10 1.50 -5.23
C HIS A 109 15.41 2.22 -3.91
N GLY A 110 15.57 1.42 -2.86
CA GLY A 110 16.47 1.76 -1.77
C GLY A 110 17.84 2.05 -2.38
N VAL A 111 18.28 3.29 -2.27
CA VAL A 111 19.64 3.69 -2.59
C VAL A 111 20.55 2.86 -1.67
N GLU A 112 21.45 2.06 -2.25
CA GLU A 112 22.49 1.40 -1.46
C GLU A 112 23.29 2.48 -0.71
N GLY A 113 23.09 2.56 0.60
CA GLY A 113 23.86 3.45 1.46
C GLY A 113 23.05 4.16 2.54
N SER A 114 22.40 3.42 3.45
CA SER A 114 21.64 3.97 4.59
C SER A 114 20.50 4.94 4.17
N HIS A 115 19.54 5.26 5.03
CA HIS A 115 18.33 6.08 4.75
C HIS A 115 17.13 5.28 4.17
N GLY A 116 16.09 5.18 5.01
CA GLY A 116 14.96 4.25 4.86
C GLY A 116 14.06 4.45 3.63
N VAL A 117 13.21 3.45 3.42
CA VAL A 117 12.16 3.41 2.38
C VAL A 117 11.28 4.67 2.47
N ASN A 118 10.96 5.29 1.33
CA ASN A 118 10.05 6.44 1.27
C ASN A 118 8.64 6.01 1.72
N ARG A 119 8.14 6.65 2.78
CA ARG A 119 6.81 6.39 3.37
C ARG A 119 5.74 7.39 2.92
N TYR A 120 6.06 8.24 1.96
CA TYR A 120 5.14 9.25 1.45
C TYR A 120 4.86 9.03 -0.02
N MET A 121 3.60 9.26 -0.41
CA MET A 121 3.14 9.18 -1.79
C MET A 121 2.17 10.34 -2.06
N ALA A 122 2.13 10.83 -3.30
CA ALA A 122 1.17 11.87 -3.68
C ALA A 122 -0.27 11.34 -3.54
N ARG A 123 -1.21 12.23 -3.23
CA ARG A 123 -2.59 11.84 -2.90
C ARG A 123 -3.36 11.22 -4.06
N ASP A 124 -3.05 11.61 -5.28
CA ASP A 124 -3.67 11.12 -6.51
C ASP A 124 -3.06 9.81 -7.02
N HIS A 125 -2.00 9.31 -6.38
CA HIS A 125 -1.34 8.07 -6.77
C HIS A 125 -1.97 6.84 -6.09
N GLY A 126 -1.99 5.72 -6.81
CA GLY A 126 -2.52 4.46 -6.30
C GLY A 126 -4.04 4.45 -6.07
N TYR A 127 -4.51 3.44 -5.33
CA TYR A 127 -5.95 3.12 -5.27
C TYR A 127 -6.60 3.40 -3.90
N CYS A 128 -5.79 3.64 -2.86
CA CYS A 128 -6.25 3.96 -1.51
C CYS A 128 -7.22 5.17 -1.44
N PRO A 129 -7.02 6.27 -2.20
CA PRO A 129 -7.98 7.39 -2.21
C PRO A 129 -9.39 6.95 -2.63
N HIS A 130 -9.50 6.02 -3.60
CA HIS A 130 -10.80 5.48 -4.00
C HIS A 130 -11.45 4.65 -2.89
N VAL A 131 -10.65 3.89 -2.13
CA VAL A 131 -11.13 3.08 -1.00
C VAL A 131 -11.63 3.96 0.14
N VAL A 132 -10.89 5.02 0.49
CA VAL A 132 -11.29 5.98 1.54
C VAL A 132 -12.59 6.68 1.17
N VAL A 133 -12.67 7.30 -0.02
CA VAL A 133 -13.87 8.08 -0.39
C VAL A 133 -15.10 7.18 -0.59
N ARG A 134 -14.94 5.98 -1.15
CA ARG A 134 -16.07 5.05 -1.31
C ARG A 134 -16.45 4.33 -0.02
N ARG A 135 -15.57 4.35 0.99
CA ARG A 135 -15.69 3.60 2.24
C ARG A 135 -15.98 2.11 1.99
N LYS A 136 -15.37 1.55 0.95
CA LYS A 136 -15.58 0.16 0.50
C LYS A 136 -14.26 -0.47 0.12
N ALA A 137 -14.09 -1.72 0.53
CA ALA A 137 -12.96 -2.53 0.12
C ALA A 137 -12.94 -2.72 -1.41
N LEU A 138 -11.74 -2.81 -1.96
CA LEU A 138 -11.46 -2.89 -3.38
C LEU A 138 -10.42 -4.00 -3.62
N VAL A 139 -10.73 -4.89 -4.55
CA VAL A 139 -9.80 -5.92 -5.05
C VAL A 139 -9.67 -5.75 -6.56
N LEU A 140 -8.44 -5.64 -7.02
CA LEU A 140 -8.04 -5.56 -8.41
C LEU A 140 -7.01 -6.68 -8.63
N GLU A 141 -7.46 -7.78 -9.23
CA GLU A 141 -6.61 -8.95 -9.49
C GLU A 141 -5.57 -8.64 -10.57
N ASP A 142 -5.97 -7.87 -11.59
CA ASP A 142 -5.08 -7.18 -12.52
C ASP A 142 -5.62 -5.77 -12.78
N VAL A 143 -4.85 -4.73 -12.44
CA VAL A 143 -5.25 -3.32 -12.61
C VAL A 143 -5.39 -2.92 -14.07
N CYS A 144 -4.68 -3.58 -14.98
CA CYS A 144 -4.76 -3.31 -16.41
C CYS A 144 -6.09 -3.76 -17.02
N ASP A 145 -6.80 -4.70 -16.38
CA ASP A 145 -8.13 -5.14 -16.81
C ASP A 145 -9.23 -4.12 -16.48
N PHE A 146 -8.90 -3.06 -15.73
CA PHE A 146 -9.82 -2.01 -15.35
C PHE A 146 -9.40 -0.69 -16.01
N PRO A 147 -10.02 -0.29 -17.15
CA PRO A 147 -9.63 0.93 -17.89
C PRO A 147 -9.60 2.22 -17.06
N ARG A 148 -10.44 2.31 -16.01
CA ARG A 148 -10.46 3.45 -15.08
C ARG A 148 -9.24 3.53 -14.13
N PHE A 149 -8.50 2.45 -14.01
CA PHE A 149 -7.37 2.28 -13.08
C PHE A 149 -6.04 2.06 -13.81
N ALA A 150 -6.09 1.54 -15.04
CA ALA A 150 -4.93 1.28 -15.88
C ALA A 150 -4.06 2.52 -16.18
N GLY A 151 -4.63 3.73 -16.11
CA GLY A 151 -3.90 4.98 -16.34
C GLY A 151 -3.25 5.60 -15.09
N ASN A 152 -3.20 4.89 -13.97
CA ASN A 152 -2.58 5.40 -12.74
C ASN A 152 -1.05 5.35 -12.84
N PRO A 153 -0.31 6.41 -12.45
CA PRO A 153 1.15 6.43 -12.51
C PRO A 153 1.82 5.23 -11.84
N VAL A 154 1.22 4.65 -10.79
CA VAL A 154 1.78 3.47 -10.12
C VAL A 154 1.84 2.22 -11.01
N VAL A 155 1.06 2.17 -12.09
CA VAL A 155 1.09 1.07 -13.06
C VAL A 155 2.36 1.16 -13.90
N ASP A 156 2.67 2.33 -14.44
CA ASP A 156 3.80 2.51 -15.37
C ASP A 156 5.13 2.80 -14.64
N GLU A 157 5.09 3.56 -13.53
CA GLU A 157 6.30 3.99 -12.80
C GLU A 157 6.79 2.93 -11.81
N ILE A 158 5.86 2.20 -11.19
CA ILE A 158 6.15 1.21 -10.14
C ILE A 158 5.93 -0.22 -10.66
N GLY A 159 5.15 -0.41 -11.73
CA GLY A 159 4.87 -1.73 -12.29
C GLY A 159 3.79 -2.50 -11.53
N ILE A 160 2.94 -1.82 -10.74
CA ILE A 160 1.90 -2.50 -9.96
C ILE A 160 0.88 -3.15 -10.89
N ARG A 161 0.63 -4.44 -10.68
CA ARG A 161 -0.35 -5.24 -11.42
C ARG A 161 -1.55 -5.62 -10.58
N SER A 162 -1.42 -5.80 -9.27
CA SER A 162 -2.56 -6.13 -8.42
C SER A 162 -2.63 -5.26 -7.17
N TYR A 163 -3.85 -5.03 -6.70
CA TYR A 163 -4.13 -4.23 -5.52
C TYR A 163 -5.29 -4.82 -4.72
N MET A 164 -5.15 -4.86 -3.41
CA MET A 164 -6.25 -5.16 -2.51
C MET A 164 -6.19 -4.24 -1.31
N GLY A 165 -7.31 -3.60 -0.96
CA GLY A 165 -7.35 -2.69 0.18
C GLY A 165 -8.75 -2.55 0.79
N ALA A 166 -8.77 -2.19 2.07
CA ALA A 166 -9.99 -1.93 2.83
C ALA A 166 -9.85 -0.67 3.69
N PRO A 167 -10.94 0.10 3.89
CA PRO A 167 -10.91 1.32 4.67
C PRO A 167 -10.82 1.02 6.17
N LEU A 168 -10.10 1.86 6.90
CA LEU A 168 -10.07 1.89 8.36
C LEU A 168 -11.13 2.88 8.85
N ILE A 169 -12.36 2.40 9.03
CA ILE A 169 -13.48 3.23 9.50
C ILE A 169 -13.53 3.14 11.02
N ASP A 170 -13.42 4.26 11.70
CA ASP A 170 -13.47 4.29 13.16
C ASP A 170 -14.91 4.38 13.72
N ARG A 171 -15.05 4.43 15.06
CA ARG A 171 -16.36 4.52 15.72
C ARG A 171 -17.17 5.76 15.37
N THR A 172 -16.52 6.83 14.89
CA THR A 172 -17.19 8.06 14.46
C THR A 172 -17.71 7.96 13.03
N GLY A 173 -17.41 6.85 12.33
CA GLY A 173 -17.78 6.64 10.94
C GLY A 173 -16.83 7.30 9.95
N ILE A 174 -15.72 7.88 10.40
CA ILE A 174 -14.70 8.50 9.56
C ILE A 174 -13.74 7.41 9.07
N ALA A 175 -13.50 7.36 7.76
CA ALA A 175 -12.47 6.51 7.18
C ALA A 175 -11.09 7.14 7.38
N LEU A 176 -10.33 6.72 8.40
CA LEU A 176 -9.01 7.26 8.75
C LEU A 176 -7.95 7.04 7.67
N GLY A 177 -8.08 5.96 6.91
CA GLY A 177 -7.10 5.52 5.94
C GLY A 177 -7.45 4.14 5.39
N THR A 178 -6.44 3.38 5.01
CA THR A 178 -6.59 2.02 4.45
C THR A 178 -5.54 1.07 4.98
N VAL A 179 -5.91 -0.20 5.09
CA VAL A 179 -4.95 -1.31 4.97
C VAL A 179 -4.94 -1.76 3.53
N CYS A 180 -3.77 -1.97 2.94
CA CYS A 180 -3.68 -2.42 1.56
C CYS A 180 -2.44 -3.25 1.30
N VAL A 181 -2.51 -4.02 0.23
CA VAL A 181 -1.41 -4.81 -0.33
C VAL A 181 -1.33 -4.58 -1.83
N VAL A 182 -0.13 -4.68 -2.37
CA VAL A 182 0.12 -4.57 -3.81
C VAL A 182 1.14 -5.59 -4.27
N ASP A 183 1.06 -5.91 -5.56
CA ASP A 183 2.03 -6.73 -6.24
C ASP A 183 2.28 -6.22 -7.67
N THR A 184 3.46 -6.52 -8.18
CA THR A 184 3.86 -6.39 -9.58
C THR A 184 3.40 -7.56 -10.46
N GLU A 185 2.77 -8.57 -9.88
CA GLU A 185 2.12 -9.68 -10.59
C GLU A 185 0.59 -9.68 -10.37
N PRO A 186 -0.19 -10.17 -11.34
CA PRO A 186 -1.61 -10.42 -11.12
C PRO A 186 -1.84 -11.45 -10.00
N ARG A 187 -2.82 -11.19 -9.13
CA ARG A 187 -3.11 -12.03 -7.95
C ARG A 187 -4.59 -12.42 -7.92
N PRO A 188 -4.96 -13.70 -8.05
CA PRO A 188 -6.35 -14.16 -8.06
C PRO A 188 -6.92 -14.27 -6.63
N TRP A 189 -6.87 -13.18 -5.86
CA TRP A 189 -7.33 -13.14 -4.48
C TRP A 189 -8.84 -13.40 -4.35
N GLY A 190 -9.62 -12.98 -5.36
CA GLY A 190 -11.05 -13.16 -5.42
C GLY A 190 -11.79 -12.74 -4.15
N ARG A 191 -12.86 -13.49 -3.86
CA ARG A 191 -13.69 -13.26 -2.67
C ARG A 191 -12.95 -13.55 -1.37
N ALA A 192 -12.06 -14.55 -1.36
CA ALA A 192 -11.32 -14.92 -0.16
C ALA A 192 -10.42 -13.77 0.31
N GLY A 193 -9.65 -13.16 -0.60
CA GLY A 193 -8.84 -12.00 -0.26
C GLY A 193 -9.67 -10.80 0.18
N LEU A 194 -10.82 -10.55 -0.46
CA LEU A 194 -11.75 -9.50 -0.01
C LEU A 194 -12.18 -9.68 1.45
N GLU A 195 -12.51 -10.90 1.86
CA GLU A 195 -12.89 -11.17 3.26
C GLU A 195 -11.68 -11.09 4.20
N THR A 196 -10.50 -11.55 3.76
CA THR A 196 -9.25 -11.40 4.49
C THR A 196 -8.93 -9.93 4.76
N ILE A 197 -8.90 -9.08 3.73
CA ILE A 197 -8.51 -7.67 3.90
C ILE A 197 -9.51 -6.89 4.76
N LYS A 198 -10.80 -7.22 4.68
CA LYS A 198 -11.82 -6.66 5.59
C LYS A 198 -11.59 -7.09 7.03
N SER A 199 -11.28 -8.36 7.26
CA SER A 199 -11.02 -8.88 8.60
C SER A 199 -9.78 -8.22 9.22
N MET A 200 -8.72 -8.07 8.42
CA MET A 200 -7.51 -7.34 8.83
C MET A 200 -7.81 -5.86 9.15
N ALA A 201 -8.63 -5.19 8.33
CA ALA A 201 -9.04 -3.80 8.58
C ALA A 201 -9.84 -3.67 9.87
N ALA A 202 -10.80 -4.57 10.11
CA ALA A 202 -11.62 -4.57 11.33
C ALA A 202 -10.76 -4.74 12.58
N GLU A 203 -9.83 -5.70 12.55
CA GLU A 203 -8.91 -5.92 13.67
C GLU A 203 -8.02 -4.70 13.94
N LEU A 204 -7.49 -4.04 12.91
CA LEU A 204 -6.69 -2.83 13.11
C LEU A 204 -7.52 -1.67 13.65
N THR A 205 -8.75 -1.52 13.16
CA THR A 205 -9.70 -0.54 13.69
C THR A 205 -9.98 -0.78 15.18
N GLU A 206 -10.20 -2.03 15.61
CA GLU A 206 -10.40 -2.36 17.03
C GLU A 206 -9.16 -2.00 17.86
N ARG A 207 -7.95 -2.27 17.36
CA ARG A 207 -6.70 -1.86 18.03
C ARG A 207 -6.58 -0.34 18.17
N ILE A 208 -6.97 0.41 17.14
CA ILE A 208 -6.97 1.88 17.19
C ILE A 208 -7.98 2.37 18.23
N GLN A 209 -9.18 1.78 18.29
CA GLN A 209 -10.21 2.15 19.25
C GLN A 209 -9.79 1.83 20.70
N ALA A 210 -9.21 0.66 20.94
CA ALA A 210 -8.73 0.27 22.26
C ALA A 210 -7.64 1.21 22.81
N ARG A 211 -6.79 1.76 21.93
CA ARG A 211 -5.79 2.78 22.32
C ARG A 211 -6.43 4.08 22.78
N GLU A 212 -7.51 4.48 22.12
CA GLU A 212 -8.26 5.69 22.49
C GLU A 212 -8.96 5.50 23.85
N ASP A 213 -9.53 4.31 24.11
CA ASP A 213 -10.22 4.02 25.37
C ASP A 213 -9.26 3.83 26.56
N GLY A 214 -8.04 3.34 26.31
CA GLY A 214 -7.00 3.15 27.33
C GLY A 214 -6.22 4.41 27.71
N GLY A 215 -6.56 5.57 27.14
CA GLY A 215 -5.87 6.85 27.32
C GLY A 215 -6.46 7.78 28.40
N ILE A 216 -7.10 7.24 29.45
CA ILE A 216 -7.65 7.99 30.58
C ILE A 216 -6.79 7.79 31.84
#